data_AF-A0A803NDT2-F1
#
_entry.id   AF-A0A803NDT2-F1
#
_cell.length_a   1.000
_cell.length_b   1.000
_cell.length_c   1.000
_cell.angle_alpha   90.00
_cell.angle_beta   90.00
_cell.angle_gamma   90.00
#
_symmetry.space_group_name_H-M   'P 1'
#
loop_
_entity.id
_entity.type
_entity.pdbx_description
1 polymer ?
#
loop_
_entity_poly.entity_id
_entity_poly.type
_entity_poly.pdbx_seq_one_letter_code
_entity_poly.pdbx_strand_id
1 'polypeptide(L)'
;MSLHIREICKPRKRKTVWNKSIGESVNRTVDRGREPELQSSIRLGESRYLAGDDFTLADLSHLPNTHYLVNGTDVKELFMSRDNVGRWWEEISGRESWKKVVEMQSSSFPKN
;
A
#
# COMPACT_ATOMS: atom_id res chain seq x y z
N MET A 1 50.70 26.26 20.79
CA MET A 1 49.86 25.08 20.49
C MET A 1 48.42 25.52 20.54
N SER A 2 47.81 25.81 19.38
CA SER A 2 46.46 26.40 19.31
C SER A 2 45.75 26.01 18.00
N LEU A 3 44.47 25.60 18.16
CA LEU A 3 43.34 25.70 17.22
C LEU A 3 43.31 24.80 15.96
N HIS A 4 42.32 23.89 15.83
CA HIS A 4 41.02 24.18 15.18
C HIS A 4 40.12 22.93 15.05
N ILE A 5 38.91 23.03 15.59
CA ILE A 5 37.74 22.20 15.29
C ILE A 5 37.14 22.70 13.95
N ARG A 6 36.50 21.80 13.18
CA ARG A 6 35.50 22.02 12.08
C ARG A 6 36.00 21.70 10.66
N GLU A 7 35.72 20.47 10.20
CA GLU A 7 35.19 20.32 8.84
C GLU A 7 34.06 19.30 8.81
N ILE A 8 32.89 19.84 9.12
CA ILE A 8 31.56 19.26 9.03
C ILE A 8 31.17 19.17 7.55
N CYS A 9 30.74 17.98 7.13
CA CYS A 9 29.66 17.73 6.17
C CYS A 9 29.36 18.87 5.16
N LYS A 10 29.91 18.81 3.94
CA LYS A 10 29.43 19.65 2.83
C LYS A 10 28.12 19.09 2.26
N PRO A 11 27.02 19.86 2.21
CA PRO A 11 25.73 19.37 1.75
C PRO A 11 25.72 19.30 0.22
N ARG A 12 25.51 18.09 -0.33
CA ARG A 12 25.37 17.91 -1.78
C ARG A 12 23.99 18.37 -2.22
N LYS A 13 23.91 19.57 -2.82
CA LYS A 13 22.67 20.08 -3.43
C LYS A 13 22.30 19.27 -4.68
N ARG A 14 21.47 18.23 -4.50
CA ARG A 14 20.69 17.59 -5.59
C ARG A 14 19.22 17.49 -5.16
N LYS A 15 18.52 18.63 -5.07
CA LYS A 15 17.08 18.66 -4.72
C LYS A 15 16.16 19.11 -5.86
N THR A 16 16.65 19.25 -7.09
CA THR A 16 15.83 19.80 -8.18
C THR A 16 15.46 18.78 -9.27
N VAL A 17 16.32 17.80 -9.57
CA VAL A 17 16.03 16.81 -10.62
C VAL A 17 15.17 15.65 -10.10
N TRP A 18 15.45 15.16 -8.89
CA TRP A 18 14.68 14.08 -8.28
C TRP A 18 13.24 14.51 -7.95
N ASN A 19 13.06 15.72 -7.42
CA ASN A 19 11.72 16.24 -7.09
C ASN A 19 10.89 16.57 -8.34
N LYS A 20 11.52 17.01 -9.44
CA LYS A 20 10.82 17.22 -10.71
C LYS A 20 10.40 15.89 -11.35
N SER A 21 11.27 14.89 -11.33
CA SER A 21 10.97 13.53 -11.83
C SER A 21 9.86 12.86 -11.01
N ILE A 22 9.85 13.03 -9.68
CA ILE A 22 8.76 12.52 -8.84
C ILE A 22 7.46 13.30 -9.10
N GLY A 23 7.51 14.63 -9.19
CA GLY A 23 6.32 15.43 -9.50
C GLY A 23 5.71 15.10 -10.87
N GLU A 24 6.54 14.87 -11.89
CA GLU A 24 6.11 14.44 -13.22
C GLU A 24 5.64 12.98 -13.26
N SER A 25 6.21 12.10 -12.44
CA SER A 25 5.77 10.70 -12.30
C SER A 25 4.43 10.60 -11.59
N VAL A 26 4.21 11.43 -10.55
CA VAL A 26 2.93 11.54 -9.83
C VAL A 26 1.85 12.13 -10.73
N ASN A 27 2.15 13.19 -11.50
CA ASN A 27 1.17 13.76 -12.44
C ASN A 27 0.81 12.78 -13.58
N ARG A 28 1.76 11.95 -14.06
CA ARG A 28 1.46 10.89 -15.05
C ARG A 28 0.56 9.76 -14.51
N THR A 29 0.55 9.54 -13.20
CA THR A 29 -0.35 8.54 -12.58
C THR A 29 -1.76 9.08 -12.34
N VAL A 30 -1.92 10.40 -12.23
CA VAL A 30 -3.23 11.05 -12.06
C VAL A 30 -4.01 11.09 -13.38
N ASP A 31 -3.33 11.16 -14.53
CA ASP A 31 -3.95 11.21 -15.87
C ASP A 31 -4.41 9.82 -16.40
N ARG A 32 -4.03 8.73 -15.73
CA ARG A 32 -4.60 7.37 -15.93
C ARG A 32 -5.62 7.03 -14.84
N GLY A 33 -6.39 8.04 -14.43
CA GLY A 33 -7.37 7.93 -13.36
C GLY A 33 -8.41 6.84 -13.63
N ARG A 34 -8.64 6.00 -12.61
CA ARG A 34 -9.78 5.08 -12.41
C ARG A 34 -9.71 3.64 -12.97
N GLU A 35 -8.54 3.14 -13.40
CA GLU A 35 -8.43 1.73 -13.88
C GLU A 35 -7.88 0.66 -12.92
N PRO A 36 -7.04 0.93 -11.89
CA PRO A 36 -6.42 -0.18 -11.14
C PRO A 36 -7.43 -0.98 -10.30
N GLU A 37 -8.48 -0.33 -9.82
CA GLU A 37 -9.57 -0.98 -9.10
C GLU A 37 -10.49 -1.80 -10.02
N LEU A 38 -10.78 -1.29 -11.21
CA LEU A 38 -11.57 -2.02 -12.22
C LEU A 38 -10.82 -3.28 -12.65
N GLN A 39 -9.52 -3.17 -12.92
CA GLN A 39 -8.69 -4.31 -13.27
C GLN A 39 -8.63 -5.37 -12.17
N SER A 40 -8.58 -4.97 -10.90
CA SER A 40 -8.61 -5.90 -9.76
C SER A 40 -9.96 -6.61 -9.65
N SER A 41 -11.06 -5.87 -9.80
CA SER A 41 -12.43 -6.44 -9.77
C SER A 41 -12.71 -7.40 -10.93
N ILE A 42 -12.15 -7.13 -12.11
CA ILE A 42 -12.24 -8.00 -13.29
C ILE A 42 -11.53 -9.33 -13.03
N ARG A 43 -10.27 -9.27 -12.56
CA ARG A 43 -9.46 -10.48 -12.30
C ARG A 43 -10.06 -11.36 -11.20
N LEU A 44 -10.62 -10.74 -10.16
CA LEU A 44 -11.30 -11.44 -9.07
C LEU A 44 -12.68 -11.99 -9.44
N GLY A 45 -13.23 -11.59 -10.59
CA GLY A 45 -14.42 -12.20 -11.18
C GLY A 45 -14.11 -13.47 -11.96
N GLU A 46 -12.89 -13.60 -12.49
CA GLU A 46 -12.44 -14.77 -13.25
C GLU A 46 -11.74 -15.82 -12.39
N SER A 47 -11.16 -15.40 -11.25
CA SER A 47 -10.32 -16.26 -10.42
C SER A 47 -10.48 -15.98 -8.93
N ARG A 48 -10.11 -16.97 -8.10
CA ARG A 48 -10.29 -16.87 -6.64
C ARG A 48 -9.45 -15.75 -6.01
N TYR A 49 -8.22 -15.57 -6.46
CA TYR A 49 -7.25 -14.60 -5.98
C TYR A 49 -6.78 -13.69 -7.12
N LEU A 50 -5.97 -12.68 -6.80
CA LEU A 50 -5.55 -11.73 -7.81
C LEU A 50 -4.81 -12.42 -8.96
N ALA A 51 -3.94 -13.41 -8.70
CA ALA A 51 -3.12 -14.03 -9.73
C ALA A 51 -3.59 -15.43 -10.20
N GLY A 52 -4.86 -15.77 -9.98
CA GLY A 52 -5.41 -17.09 -10.30
C GLY A 52 -6.05 -17.75 -9.08
N ASP A 53 -6.04 -19.07 -9.03
CA ASP A 53 -6.76 -19.81 -7.99
C ASP A 53 -5.95 -20.10 -6.73
N ASP A 54 -4.65 -19.80 -6.75
CA ASP A 54 -3.74 -19.91 -5.61
C ASP A 54 -3.40 -18.56 -5.01
N PHE A 55 -3.19 -18.55 -3.69
CA PHE A 55 -2.75 -17.37 -2.97
C PHE A 55 -1.30 -17.03 -3.31
N THR A 56 -1.03 -15.80 -3.74
CA THR A 56 0.29 -15.41 -4.24
C THR A 56 0.80 -14.10 -3.61
N LEU A 57 2.02 -13.71 -4.02
CA LEU A 57 2.59 -12.42 -3.69
C LEU A 57 1.71 -11.24 -4.17
N ALA A 58 0.94 -11.43 -5.25
CA ALA A 58 0.01 -10.40 -5.71
C ALA A 58 -0.99 -10.05 -4.60
N ASP A 59 -1.59 -11.04 -3.94
CA ASP A 59 -2.53 -10.82 -2.83
C ASP A 59 -1.85 -10.20 -1.61
N LEU A 60 -0.67 -10.72 -1.23
CA LEU A 60 0.11 -10.21 -0.11
C LEU A 60 0.46 -8.73 -0.26
N SER A 61 0.86 -8.30 -1.46
CA SER A 61 1.24 -6.91 -1.73
C SER A 61 0.06 -5.93 -1.65
N HIS A 62 -1.18 -6.41 -1.79
CA HIS A 62 -2.38 -5.57 -1.71
C HIS A 62 -2.95 -5.48 -0.28
N LEU A 63 -2.68 -6.48 0.58
CA LEU A 63 -3.20 -6.58 1.94
C LEU A 63 -3.02 -5.30 2.80
N PRO A 64 -1.84 -4.66 2.90
CA PRO A 64 -1.68 -3.48 3.76
C PRO A 64 -2.54 -2.31 3.31
N ASN A 65 -2.63 -2.07 2.01
CA ASN A 65 -3.43 -0.97 1.45
C ASN A 65 -4.92 -1.24 1.65
N THR A 66 -5.37 -2.46 1.36
CA THR A 66 -6.78 -2.83 1.59
C THR A 66 -7.14 -2.77 3.07
N HIS A 67 -6.26 -3.21 3.97
CA HIS A 67 -6.49 -3.09 5.40
C HIS A 67 -6.65 -1.64 5.85
N TYR A 68 -5.83 -0.74 5.31
CA TYR A 68 -5.97 0.70 5.56
C TYR A 68 -7.28 1.25 5.02
N LEU A 69 -7.70 0.88 3.80
CA LEU A 69 -8.97 1.34 3.23
C LEU A 69 -10.17 0.84 4.05
N VAL A 70 -10.15 -0.41 4.48
CA VAL A 70 -11.27 -1.04 5.22
C VAL A 70 -11.34 -0.57 6.67
N ASN A 71 -10.21 -0.36 7.34
CA ASN A 71 -10.18 -0.09 8.79
C ASN A 71 -9.74 1.34 9.16
N GLY A 72 -9.12 2.07 8.24
CA GLY A 72 -8.55 3.40 8.47
C GLY A 72 -9.29 4.53 7.77
N THR A 73 -10.36 4.24 7.01
CA THR A 73 -11.13 5.23 6.26
C THR A 73 -12.62 4.91 6.27
N ASP A 74 -13.45 5.88 5.91
CA ASP A 74 -14.91 5.72 5.84
C ASP A 74 -15.40 5.05 4.54
N VAL A 75 -14.48 4.55 3.69
CA VAL A 75 -14.84 3.93 2.40
C VAL A 75 -15.10 2.43 2.48
N LYS A 76 -15.12 1.86 3.70
CA LYS A 76 -15.30 0.42 3.92
C LYS A 76 -16.52 -0.13 3.19
N GLU A 77 -17.69 0.49 3.35
CA GLU A 77 -18.93 -0.01 2.73
C GLU A 77 -18.86 0.05 1.21
N LEU A 78 -18.28 1.11 0.65
CA LEU A 78 -18.07 1.24 -0.79
C LEU A 78 -17.08 0.21 -1.34
N PHE A 79 -16.06 -0.14 -0.57
CA PHE A 79 -15.09 -1.15 -0.93
C PHE A 79 -15.70 -2.56 -0.88
N MET A 80 -16.46 -2.85 0.18
CA MET A 80 -17.09 -4.14 0.45
C MET A 80 -18.33 -4.40 -0.43
N SER A 81 -18.98 -3.36 -0.96
CA SER A 81 -20.13 -3.51 -1.87
C SER A 81 -19.79 -4.10 -3.24
N ARG A 82 -18.49 -4.24 -3.55
CA ARG A 82 -18.01 -4.90 -4.76
C ARG A 82 -17.83 -6.38 -4.48
N ASP A 83 -18.81 -7.20 -4.87
CA ASP A 83 -18.89 -8.63 -4.53
C ASP A 83 -17.56 -9.39 -4.64
N ASN A 84 -16.84 -9.26 -5.77
CA ASN A 84 -15.59 -9.97 -6.00
C ASN A 84 -14.46 -9.51 -5.06
N VAL A 85 -14.38 -8.21 -4.80
CA VAL A 85 -13.35 -7.59 -3.97
C VAL A 85 -13.64 -7.84 -2.49
N GLY A 86 -14.90 -7.74 -2.08
CA GLY A 86 -15.37 -8.08 -0.73
C GLY A 86 -15.08 -9.53 -0.39
N ARG A 87 -15.49 -10.48 -1.26
CA ARG A 87 -15.18 -11.90 -1.13
C ARG A 87 -13.68 -12.16 -0.96
N TRP A 88 -12.88 -11.61 -1.88
CA TRP A 88 -11.43 -11.76 -1.85
C TRP A 88 -10.84 -11.23 -0.54
N TRP A 89 -11.27 -10.04 -0.10
CA TRP A 89 -10.80 -9.41 1.13
C TRP A 89 -11.14 -10.22 2.38
N GLU A 90 -12.38 -10.70 2.51
CA GLU A 90 -12.80 -11.53 3.65
C GLU A 90 -11.96 -12.80 3.75
N GLU A 91 -11.69 -13.42 2.60
CA GLU A 91 -10.93 -14.65 2.54
C GLU A 91 -9.47 -14.45 2.98
N ILE A 92 -8.77 -13.45 2.42
CA ILE A 92 -7.36 -13.21 2.75
C ILE A 92 -7.17 -12.61 4.13
N SER A 93 -8.10 -11.76 4.58
CA SER A 93 -8.03 -11.15 5.91
C SER A 93 -8.37 -12.14 7.03
N GLY A 94 -9.13 -13.20 6.71
CA GLY A 94 -9.42 -14.32 7.62
C GLY A 94 -8.24 -15.25 7.88
N ARG A 95 -7.16 -15.19 7.09
CA ARG A 95 -5.99 -16.08 7.25
C ARG A 95 -5.25 -15.80 8.56
N GLU A 96 -4.93 -16.84 9.32
CA GLU A 96 -4.18 -16.73 10.58
C GLU A 96 -2.83 -15.99 10.40
N SER A 97 -2.14 -16.24 9.29
CA SER A 97 -0.91 -15.54 8.95
C SER A 97 -1.09 -14.02 8.86
N TRP A 98 -2.23 -13.56 8.33
CA TRP A 98 -2.52 -12.13 8.22
C TRP A 98 -2.95 -11.54 9.56
N LYS A 99 -3.82 -12.24 10.32
CA LYS A 99 -4.19 -11.82 11.68
C LYS A 99 -2.97 -11.59 12.56
N LYS A 100 -1.95 -12.46 12.46
CA LYS A 100 -0.69 -12.29 13.19
C LYS A 100 0.04 -11.00 12.79
N VAL A 101 0.04 -10.62 11.51
CA VAL A 101 0.65 -9.36 11.05
C VAL A 101 -0.07 -8.16 11.64
N VAL A 102 -1.40 -8.16 11.66
CA VAL A 102 -2.21 -7.08 12.26
C VAL A 102 -1.96 -6.96 13.77
N GLU A 103 -1.84 -8.08 14.46
CA GLU A 103 -1.48 -8.13 15.89
C GLU A 103 -0.09 -7.49 16.11
N MET A 104 0.91 -7.87 15.32
CA MET A 104 2.28 -7.32 15.40
C MET A 104 2.32 -5.81 15.15
N GLN A 105 1.49 -5.30 14.23
CA GLN A 105 1.37 -3.86 14.00
C GLN A 105 0.78 -3.15 15.22
N SER A 106 -0.25 -3.72 15.83
CA SER A 106 -0.92 -3.15 17.01
C SER A 106 -0.03 -3.18 18.25
N SER A 107 0.78 -4.22 18.43
CA SER A 107 1.72 -4.33 19.55
C SER A 107 2.91 -3.38 19.43
N SER A 108 3.29 -3.02 18.19
CA SER A 108 4.43 -2.13 17.93
C SER A 108 4.12 -0.65 18.17
N PHE A 109 2.84 -0.28 18.22
CA PHE A 109 2.39 1.09 18.47
C PHE A 109 1.32 1.10 19.56
N PRO A 110 1.70 1.25 20.84
CA PRO A 110 0.72 1.37 21.92
C PRO A 110 -0.16 2.60 21.67
N LYS A 111 -1.47 2.39 21.61
CA LYS A 111 -2.45 3.47 21.52
C LYS A 111 -2.59 4.10 22.91
N ASN A 112 -2.00 5.27 23.07
CA ASN A 112 -2.05 6.14 24.24
C ASN A 112 -3.29 7.04 24.24
#